data_AF-A0A9Q8L4W5-F1
#
_entry.id   AF-A0A9Q8L4W5-F1
#
_cell.length_a   1.000
_cell.length_b   1.000
_cell.length_c   1.000
_cell.angle_alpha   90.00
_cell.angle_beta   90.00
_cell.angle_gamma   90.00
#
_symmetry.space_group_name_H-M   'P 1'
#
loop_
_entity.id
_entity.type
_entity.pdbx_description
1 polymer ?
#
loop_
_entity_poly.entity_id
_entity_poly.type
_entity_poly.pdbx_seq_one_letter_code
_entity_poly.pdbx_strand_id
1 'polypeptide(L)' 'MIAALREARVARILYCHSKSRINVGVVGAGIGGLMASIAIARAGGSVTVLEAAFQLGEI' A
#
# COMPACT_ATOMS: atom_id res chain seq x y z
N MET A 1 25.19 -13.21 -15.78
CA MET A 1 24.71 -12.72 -14.46
C MET A 1 24.77 -11.19 -14.40
N ILE A 2 24.05 -10.47 -15.29
CA ILE A 2 24.04 -8.99 -15.33
C ILE A 2 22.62 -8.41 -15.65
N ALA A 3 21.65 -9.24 -16.07
CA ALA A 3 20.34 -8.76 -16.52
C ALA A 3 19.35 -8.40 -15.39
N ALA A 4 19.56 -8.85 -14.15
CA ALA A 4 18.59 -8.66 -13.06
C ALA A 4 18.67 -7.29 -12.34
N LEU A 5 19.67 -6.45 -12.66
CA LEU A 5 19.95 -5.23 -11.90
C LEU A 5 19.53 -3.92 -12.61
N ARG A 6 18.93 -3.97 -13.81
CA ARG A 6 18.53 -2.75 -14.54
C ARG A 6 17.11 -2.23 -14.21
N GLU A 7 16.22 -3.06 -13.66
CA GLU A 7 14.85 -2.64 -13.29
C GLU A 7 14.78 -1.99 -11.89
N ALA A 8 15.76 -2.23 -11.02
CA ALA A 8 15.71 -1.80 -9.62
C ALA A 8 16.00 -0.31 -9.36
N ARG A 9 16.38 0.48 -10.39
CA ARG A 9 16.81 1.88 -10.20
C ARG A 9 15.70 2.91 -10.38
N VAL A 10 14.60 2.59 -11.06
CA VAL A 10 13.49 3.56 -11.26
C VAL A 10 12.54 3.56 -10.05
N ALA A 11 12.39 2.42 -9.35
CA ALA A 11 11.48 2.30 -8.19
C ALA A 11 11.99 2.94 -6.88
N ARG A 12 13.25 3.40 -6.83
CA ARG A 12 13.92 3.83 -5.59
C ARG A 12 13.77 5.32 -5.27
N ILE A 13 13.20 6.13 -6.16
CA ILE A 13 13.11 7.59 -5.97
C ILE A 13 12.04 8.00 -4.93
N LEU A 14 11.10 7.14 -4.54
CA LEU A 14 10.01 7.52 -3.63
C LEU A 14 9.89 6.70 -2.33
N TYR A 15 10.76 5.70 -2.12
CA TYR A 15 10.64 4.84 -0.94
C TYR A 15 11.58 5.32 0.19
N CYS A 16 11.04 6.14 1.11
CA CYS A 16 11.73 6.43 2.35
C CYS A 16 11.86 5.12 3.15
N HIS A 17 13.08 4.55 3.15
CA HIS A 17 13.43 3.32 3.86
C HIS A 17 13.61 3.57 5.37
N SER A 18 12.65 4.27 5.98
CA SER A 18 12.52 4.28 7.43
C SER A 18 12.01 2.91 7.84
N LYS A 19 12.84 2.14 8.54
CA LYS A 19 12.54 0.77 9.05
C LYS A 19 11.43 0.73 10.10
N SER A 20 10.77 1.85 10.35
CA SER A 20 9.64 1.94 11.28
C SER A 20 8.40 1.40 10.59
N ARG A 21 7.83 0.34 11.16
CA ARG A 21 6.54 -0.20 10.70
C ARG A 21 5.49 0.89 10.93
N ILE A 22 5.01 1.51 9.86
CA ILE A 22 4.00 2.56 9.93
C ILE A 22 2.61 1.93 10.05
N ASN A 23 1.79 2.50 10.93
CA ASN A 23 0.38 2.13 11.08
C ASN A 23 -0.46 3.18 10.36
N VAL A 24 -1.30 2.76 9.43
CA VAL A 24 -2.10 3.65 8.59
C VAL A 24 -3.58 3.32 8.72
N GLY A 25 -4.39 4.32 9.07
CA GLY A 25 -5.85 4.25 8.96
C GLY A 25 -6.29 4.79 7.60
N VAL A 26 -7.09 4.03 6.86
CA VAL A 26 -7.72 4.44 5.60
C VAL A 26 -9.21 4.57 5.82
N VAL A 27 -9.79 5.72 5.50
CA VAL A 27 -11.24 5.97 5.60
C VAL A 27 -11.85 5.89 4.20
N GLY A 28 -12.83 5.03 4.03
CA GLY A 28 -13.43 4.65 2.75
C GLY A 28 -12.81 3.39 2.16
N ALA A 29 -13.66 2.40 1.87
CA ALA A 29 -13.30 1.10 1.30
C ALA A 29 -13.83 0.90 -0.13
N GLY A 30 -14.00 1.99 -0.89
CA GLY A 30 -14.11 1.92 -2.34
C GLY A 30 -12.79 1.50 -3.00
N ILE A 31 -12.79 1.28 -4.31
CA ILE A 31 -11.63 0.81 -5.09
C ILE A 31 -10.35 1.59 -4.77
N GLY A 32 -10.42 2.92 -4.69
CA GLY A 32 -9.26 3.76 -4.38
C GLY A 32 -8.68 3.49 -2.97
N GLY A 33 -9.54 3.37 -1.96
CA GLY A 33 -9.13 3.10 -0.58
C GLY A 33 -8.55 1.69 -0.41
N LEU A 34 -9.16 0.69 -1.07
CA LEU A 34 -8.65 -0.68 -1.09
C LEU A 34 -7.30 -0.78 -1.81
N MET A 35 -7.16 -0.13 -2.96
CA MET A 35 -5.91 -0.12 -3.71
C MET A 35 -4.78 0.57 -2.96
N ALA A 36 -5.06 1.70 -2.31
CA ALA A 36 -4.10 2.36 -1.44
C ALA A 36 -3.69 1.44 -0.27
N SER A 37 -4.66 0.78 0.37
CA SER A 37 -4.40 -0.13 1.49
C SER A 37 -3.55 -1.33 1.07
N ILE A 38 -3.81 -1.90 -0.09
CA ILE A 38 -3.02 -2.99 -0.66
C ILE A 38 -1.60 -2.51 -0.99
N ALA A 39 -1.45 -1.32 -1.58
CA ALA A 39 -0.13 -0.76 -1.86
C ALA A 39 0.67 -0.58 -0.56
N ILE A 40 0.06 0.00 0.48
CA ILE A 40 0.65 0.21 1.81
C ILE A 40 1.04 -1.11 2.49
N ALA A 41 0.18 -2.14 2.40
CA ALA A 41 0.48 -3.45 2.96
C ALA A 41 1.65 -4.13 2.25
N ARG A 42 1.71 -4.06 0.91
CA ARG A 42 2.82 -4.59 0.09
C ARG A 42 4.13 -3.84 0.32
N ALA A 43 4.00 -2.58 0.72
CA ALA A 43 5.06 -1.71 1.19
C ALA A 43 5.63 -2.10 2.58
N GLY A 44 4.96 -2.99 3.32
CA GLY A 44 5.34 -3.40 4.67
C GLY A 44 4.75 -2.53 5.79
N GLY A 45 3.78 -1.66 5.47
CA GLY A 45 2.97 -0.96 6.45
C GLY A 45 1.87 -1.85 7.03
N SER A 46 1.38 -1.51 8.23
CA SER A 46 0.15 -2.07 8.80
C SER A 46 -1.00 -1.13 8.48
N VAL A 47 -2.10 -1.65 7.94
CA VAL A 47 -3.25 -0.84 7.51
C VAL A 47 -4.54 -1.31 8.16
N THR A 48 -5.39 -0.36 8.54
CA THR A 48 -6.77 -0.58 8.97
C THR A 48 -7.69 0.25 8.09
N VAL A 49 -8.70 -0.39 7.49
CA VAL A 49 -9.67 0.29 6.62
C VAL A 49 -10.98 0.46 7.39
N LEU A 50 -11.54 1.67 7.36
CA LEU A 50 -12.80 2.03 7.99
C LEU A 50 -13.80 2.42 6.89
N GLU A 51 -14.93 1.75 6.85
CA GLU A 51 -16.02 2.03 5.90
C GLU A 51 -17.28 2.38 6.69
N ALA A 52 -18.04 3.36 6.20
CA ALA A 52 -19.30 3.77 6.83
C ALA A 52 -20.42 2.78 6.51
N ALA A 53 -20.39 2.18 5.31
CA ALA A 53 -21.34 1.13 4.94
C ALA A 53 -21.11 -0.14 5.78
N PHE A 54 -22.22 -0.81 6.12
CA PHE A 54 -22.19 -2.08 6.85
C PHE A 54 -21.49 -3.19 6.05
N GLN A 55 -21.53 -3.10 4.72
CA GLN A 55 -20.92 -4.03 3.78
C GLN A 55 -20.27 -3.26 2.63
N LEU A 56 -19.23 -3.85 2.03
CA LEU A 56 -18.70 -3.37 0.76
C LEU A 56 -19.76 -3.52 -0.32
N GLY A 57 -19.99 -2.46 -1.10
CA GLY A 57 -20.97 -2.48 -2.19
C GLY A 57 -20.53 -3.28 -3.43
N GLU A 58 -19.28 -3.76 -3.48
CA GLU A 58 -18.71 -4.44 -4.65
C GLU A 58 -18.71 -5.98 -4.55
N ILE A 59 -19.57 -6.55 -3.69
CA ILE A 59 -19.81 -8.00 -3.58
C ILE A 59 -21.30 -8.32 -3.69
#